data_AF-A0A4R3KGD2-F1
#
_entry.id   AF-A0A4R3KGD2-F1
#
_cell.length_a   1.000
_cell.length_b   1.000
_cell.length_c   1.000
_cell.angle_alpha   90.00
_cell.angle_beta   90.00
_cell.angle_gamma   90.00
#
_symmetry.space_group_name_H-M   'P 1'
#
loop_
_entity.id
_entity.type
_entity.pdbx_description
1 polymer ?
#
loop_
_entity_poly.entity_id
_entity_poly.type
_entity_poly.pdbx_seq_one_letter_code
_entity_poly.pdbx_strand_id
1 'polypeptide(L)'
;MDGYAGYHKVPNVTLVGCWAHARRGFTDALRSMPANSVKPVTATEGLNFCNQLFAVERKLKKLDPKDRYEERLKQSKPILDAFLSWLQKQEQQVLPKSALGKAIAYCLNQWDKINSLFRGWATGDRS
;
A
#
# COMPACT_ATOMS: atom_id res chain seq x y z
N MET A 1 9.41 35.63 10.10
CA MET A 1 10.46 34.61 9.86
C MET A 1 9.75 33.29 9.70
N ASP A 2 9.56 32.89 8.46
CA ASP A 2 8.72 31.75 8.08
C ASP A 2 9.37 30.39 8.38
N GLY A 3 8.57 29.52 8.98
CA GLY A 3 8.41 28.17 8.44
C GLY A 3 9.38 27.11 8.93
N TYR A 4 9.32 26.74 10.21
CA TYR A 4 9.68 25.37 10.61
C TYR A 4 8.74 24.83 11.69
N ALA A 5 7.44 25.07 11.51
CA ALA A 5 6.40 24.40 12.27
C ALA A 5 6.06 23.08 11.57
N GLY A 6 6.32 21.98 12.28
CA GLY A 6 5.76 20.68 11.94
C GLY A 6 6.67 19.84 11.06
N TYR A 7 7.34 18.87 11.68
CA TYR A 7 7.31 17.52 11.15
C TYR A 7 5.83 17.10 11.02
N HIS A 8 5.15 17.61 9.99
CA HIS A 8 3.88 17.06 9.52
C HIS A 8 4.13 15.58 9.35
N LYS A 9 3.36 14.75 10.08
CA LYS A 9 3.35 13.29 9.96
C LYS A 9 3.50 12.94 8.49
N VAL A 10 4.72 12.58 8.08
CA VAL A 10 5.03 12.52 6.66
C VAL A 10 4.17 11.39 6.12
N PRO A 11 3.19 11.66 5.23
CA PRO A 11 2.27 10.63 4.76
C PRO A 11 3.00 9.43 4.14
N ASN A 12 4.23 9.63 3.71
CA ASN A 12 5.18 8.62 3.24
C ASN A 12 5.45 7.52 4.28
N VAL A 13 5.65 7.89 5.55
CA VAL A 13 5.95 6.92 6.62
C VAL A 13 4.72 6.05 6.89
N THR A 14 3.53 6.66 6.86
CA THR A 14 2.26 5.95 7.00
C THR A 14 2.05 4.96 5.85
N LEU A 15 2.29 5.38 4.61
CA LEU A 15 2.14 4.54 3.42
C LEU A 15 3.09 3.34 3.43
N VAL A 16 4.38 3.59 3.66
CA VAL A 16 5.41 2.55 3.78
C VAL A 16 5.09 1.58 4.92
N GLY A 17 4.59 2.09 6.05
CA GLY A 17 4.14 1.27 7.18
C GLY A 17 2.96 0.38 6.83
N CYS A 18 1.92 0.91 6.17
CA CYS A 18 0.76 0.14 5.72
C CYS A 18 1.15 -0.99 4.76
N TRP A 19 2.03 -0.71 3.79
CA TRP A 19 2.47 -1.72 2.83
C TRP A 19 3.43 -2.73 3.44
N ALA A 20 4.29 -2.32 4.38
CA ALA A 20 5.14 -3.25 5.12
C ALA A 20 4.30 -4.22 5.95
N HIS A 21 3.21 -3.72 6.57
CA HIS A 21 2.27 -4.55 7.32
C HIS A 21 1.49 -5.50 6.40
N ALA A 22 0.97 -4.99 5.27
CA ALA A 22 0.32 -5.80 4.24
C ALA A 22 1.23 -6.94 3.74
N ARG A 23 2.47 -6.60 3.35
CA ARG A 23 3.49 -7.56 2.90
C ARG A 23 3.78 -8.63 3.96
N ARG A 24 3.82 -8.26 5.24
CA ARG A 24 4.01 -9.21 6.34
C ARG A 24 2.83 -10.17 6.43
N GLY A 25 1.60 -9.69 6.27
CA GLY A 25 0.40 -10.54 6.23
C GLY A 25 0.45 -11.59 5.11
N PHE A 26 0.80 -11.18 3.88
CA PHE A 26 0.96 -12.13 2.76
C PHE A 26 2.13 -13.11 2.98
N THR A 27 3.25 -12.64 3.54
CA THR A 27 4.41 -13.49 3.84
C THR A 27 4.10 -14.50 4.93
N ASP A 28 3.36 -14.09 5.96
CA ASP A 28 2.92 -14.96 7.05
C ASP A 28 1.95 -16.02 6.54
N ALA A 29 1.00 -15.63 5.67
CA ALA A 29 0.13 -16.56 4.98
C ALA A 29 0.92 -17.60 4.15
N LEU A 30 2.00 -17.19 3.48
CA LEU A 30 2.89 -18.11 2.76
C LEU A 30 3.68 -19.04 3.68
N ARG A 31 4.06 -18.58 4.88
CA ARG A 31 4.84 -19.34 5.87
C ARG A 31 3.99 -20.31 6.69
N SER A 32 2.73 -19.98 6.92
CA SER A 32 1.79 -20.80 7.69
C SER A 32 1.34 -22.06 6.94
N MET A 33 1.80 -22.27 5.70
CA MET A 33 1.46 -23.46 4.93
C MET A 33 2.53 -24.53 5.05
N PRO A 34 2.14 -25.81 4.95
CA PRO A 34 3.09 -26.91 4.87
C PRO A 34 4.08 -26.70 3.71
N ALA A 35 5.35 -27.05 3.92
CA ALA A 35 6.40 -26.91 2.90
C ALA A 35 6.11 -27.67 1.59
N ASN A 36 5.23 -28.68 1.64
CA ASN A 36 4.79 -29.49 0.51
C ASN A 36 3.50 -28.99 -0.16
N SER A 37 2.92 -27.87 0.28
CA SER A 37 1.71 -27.31 -0.30
C SER A 37 2.05 -26.30 -1.41
N VAL A 38 1.26 -26.32 -2.49
CA VAL A 38 1.35 -25.31 -3.56
C VAL A 38 1.16 -23.93 -2.93
N LYS A 39 2.16 -23.06 -3.09
CA LYS A 39 2.03 -21.67 -2.63
C LYS A 39 0.84 -21.02 -3.34
N PRO A 40 -0.10 -20.38 -2.62
CA PRO A 40 -1.20 -19.67 -3.21
C PRO A 40 -0.63 -18.62 -4.13
N VAL A 41 -0.98 -18.75 -5.40
CA VAL A 41 -0.70 -17.75 -6.43
C VAL A 41 -1.14 -16.38 -5.91
N THR A 42 -2.27 -16.33 -5.20
CA THR A 42 -2.84 -15.14 -4.58
C THR A 42 -1.93 -14.45 -3.56
N ALA A 43 -1.31 -15.18 -2.63
CA ALA A 43 -0.40 -14.56 -1.66
C ALA A 43 0.87 -14.02 -2.33
N THR A 44 1.31 -14.65 -3.43
CA THR A 44 2.47 -14.20 -4.22
C THR A 44 2.12 -12.95 -5.05
N GLU A 45 0.93 -12.89 -5.64
CA GLU A 45 0.41 -11.70 -6.33
C GLU A 45 0.32 -10.50 -5.39
N GLY A 46 -0.26 -10.67 -4.19
CA GLY A 46 -0.33 -9.61 -3.18
C GLY A 46 1.05 -9.10 -2.75
N LEU A 47 2.04 -10.00 -2.64
CA LEU A 47 3.43 -9.63 -2.40
C LEU A 47 4.01 -8.82 -3.57
N ASN A 48 3.68 -9.20 -4.81
CA ASN A 48 4.16 -8.54 -6.01
C ASN A 48 3.63 -7.10 -6.11
N PHE A 49 2.36 -6.85 -5.82
CA PHE A 49 1.80 -5.49 -5.76
C PHE A 49 2.53 -4.65 -4.72
N CYS A 50 2.74 -5.18 -3.50
CA CYS A 50 3.51 -4.49 -2.47
C CYS A 50 4.91 -4.13 -2.98
N ASN A 51 5.61 -5.09 -3.60
CA ASN A 51 6.97 -4.87 -4.12
C ASN A 51 7.02 -3.79 -5.20
N GLN A 52 6.06 -3.77 -6.13
CA GLN A 52 5.96 -2.73 -7.16
C GLN A 52 5.80 -1.35 -6.53
N LEU A 53 4.90 -1.20 -5.57
CA LEU A 53 4.69 0.04 -4.83
C LEU A 53 5.96 0.50 -4.09
N PHE A 54 6.66 -0.43 -3.42
CA PHE A 54 7.95 -0.16 -2.80
C PHE A 54 9.03 0.25 -3.81
N ALA A 55 9.04 -0.35 -4.99
CA ALA A 55 10.01 -0.02 -6.04
C ALA A 55 9.77 1.41 -6.56
N VAL A 56 8.51 1.80 -6.76
CA VAL A 56 8.16 3.18 -7.09
C VAL A 56 8.59 4.12 -5.97
N GLU A 57 8.18 3.89 -4.72
CA GLU A 57 8.56 4.79 -3.60
C GLU A 57 10.08 4.95 -3.44
N ARG A 58 10.87 3.89 -3.67
CA ARG A 58 12.34 3.98 -3.64
C ARG A 58 12.89 4.88 -4.74
N LYS A 59 12.30 4.85 -5.94
CA LYS A 59 12.67 5.76 -7.04
C LYS A 59 12.31 7.20 -6.68
N LEU A 60 11.13 7.41 -6.11
CA LEU A 60 10.64 8.75 -5.77
C LEU A 60 11.28 9.34 -4.51
N LYS A 61 11.95 8.51 -3.67
CA LYS A 61 12.68 8.97 -2.48
C LYS A 61 13.75 10.03 -2.79
N LYS A 62 14.29 10.02 -4.00
CA LYS A 62 15.30 10.98 -4.46
C LYS A 62 14.74 12.28 -5.05
N LEU A 63 13.43 12.32 -5.31
CA LEU A 63 12.76 13.49 -5.90
C LEU A 63 12.27 14.46 -4.82
N ASP A 64 12.06 15.71 -5.20
CA ASP A 64 11.41 16.71 -4.37
C ASP A 64 9.98 16.32 -3.99
N PRO A 65 9.44 16.84 -2.87
CA PRO A 65 8.11 16.46 -2.38
C PRO A 65 6.99 16.67 -3.40
N LYS A 66 7.09 17.72 -4.22
CA LYS A 66 6.14 18.05 -5.27
C LYS A 66 6.21 17.04 -6.43
N ASP A 67 7.38 16.85 -7.03
CA ASP A 67 7.57 15.90 -8.13
C ASP A 67 7.25 14.47 -7.70
N ARG A 68 7.61 14.11 -6.46
CA ARG A 68 7.24 12.83 -5.86
C ARG A 68 5.73 12.61 -5.83
N TYR A 69 4.93 13.63 -5.54
CA TYR A 69 3.48 13.51 -5.54
C TYR A 69 2.92 13.31 -6.95
N GLU A 70 3.41 14.09 -7.92
CA GLU A 70 3.00 13.95 -9.32
C GLU A 70 3.35 12.56 -9.87
N GLU A 71 4.55 12.08 -9.57
CA GLU A 71 4.99 10.75 -9.99
C GLU A 71 4.24 9.62 -9.27
N ARG A 72 3.81 9.82 -8.01
CA ARG A 72 2.90 8.87 -7.34
C ARG A 72 1.55 8.80 -8.04
N LEU A 73 1.00 9.93 -8.47
CA LEU A 73 -0.26 9.95 -9.21
C LEU A 73 -0.14 9.25 -10.56
N LYS A 74 1.02 9.37 -11.23
CA LYS A 74 1.24 8.72 -12.53
C LYS A 74 1.58 7.23 -12.41
N GLN A 75 2.41 6.85 -11.43
CA GLN A 75 2.96 5.49 -11.33
C GLN A 75 2.29 4.67 -10.22
N SER A 76 2.17 5.21 -9.00
CA SER A 76 1.62 4.46 -7.86
C SER A 76 0.10 4.30 -7.94
N LYS A 77 -0.63 5.29 -8.44
CA LYS A 77 -2.09 5.26 -8.52
C LYS A 77 -2.64 4.10 -9.37
N PRO A 78 -2.21 3.87 -10.62
CA PRO A 78 -2.72 2.74 -11.40
C PRO A 78 -2.39 1.39 -10.75
N ILE A 79 -1.22 1.27 -10.08
CA ILE A 79 -0.85 0.05 -9.33
C ILE A 79 -1.78 -0.13 -8.13
N LEU A 80 -2.11 0.94 -7.42
CA LEU A 80 -3.06 0.90 -6.31
C LEU A 80 -4.47 0.55 -6.77
N ASP A 81 -4.98 1.14 -7.85
CA ASP A 81 -6.32 0.82 -8.37
C ASP A 81 -6.40 -0.65 -8.80
N ALA A 82 -5.36 -1.17 -9.47
CA ALA A 82 -5.24 -2.59 -9.79
C ALA A 82 -5.18 -3.47 -8.54
N PHE A 83 -4.42 -3.03 -7.52
CA PHE A 83 -4.29 -3.77 -6.27
C PHE A 83 -5.61 -3.78 -5.49
N LEU A 84 -6.36 -2.68 -5.44
CA LEU A 84 -7.70 -2.62 -4.82
C LEU A 84 -8.66 -3.59 -5.50
N SER A 85 -8.73 -3.52 -6.82
CA SER A 85 -9.61 -4.40 -7.61
C SER A 85 -9.28 -5.87 -7.36
N TRP A 86 -7.98 -6.19 -7.27
CA TRP A 86 -7.52 -7.51 -6.90
C TRP A 86 -7.91 -7.87 -5.46
N LEU A 87 -7.69 -7.00 -4.47
CA LEU A 87 -8.04 -7.22 -3.06
C LEU A 87 -9.53 -7.52 -2.89
N GLN A 88 -10.42 -6.74 -3.52
CA GLN A 88 -11.87 -6.94 -3.47
C GLN A 88 -12.28 -8.27 -4.11
N LYS A 89 -11.64 -8.66 -5.21
CA LYS A 89 -11.89 -9.94 -5.87
C LYS A 89 -11.39 -11.12 -5.03
N GLN A 90 -10.26 -10.96 -4.34
CA GLN A 90 -9.73 -12.00 -3.46
C GLN A 90 -10.52 -12.11 -2.16
N GLU A 91 -11.00 -11.01 -1.58
CA GLU A 91 -11.84 -11.01 -0.38
C GLU A 91 -13.05 -11.94 -0.52
N GLN A 92 -13.67 -11.98 -1.71
CA GLN A 92 -14.81 -12.86 -2.00
C GLN A 92 -14.43 -14.34 -2.18
N GLN A 93 -13.16 -14.62 -2.47
CA GLN A 93 -12.66 -15.98 -2.75
C GLN A 93 -11.93 -16.60 -1.55
N VAL A 94 -11.39 -15.79 -0.66
CA VAL A 94 -10.61 -16.27 0.50
C VAL A 94 -11.48 -16.34 1.75
N LEU A 95 -11.17 -17.30 2.62
CA LEU A 95 -11.83 -17.41 3.91
C LEU A 95 -11.41 -16.22 4.81
N PRO A 96 -12.34 -15.45 5.38
CA PRO A 96 -12.03 -14.26 6.20
C PRO A 96 -11.12 -14.57 7.40
N LYS A 97 -11.26 -15.79 7.97
CA LYS A 97 -10.48 -16.24 9.13
C LYS A 97 -9.08 -16.75 8.78
N SER A 98 -8.79 -16.97 7.51
CA SER A 98 -7.46 -17.39 7.05
C SER A 98 -6.43 -16.27 7.21
N ALA A 99 -5.14 -16.61 7.27
CA ALA A 99 -4.06 -15.62 7.30
C ALA A 99 -4.12 -14.66 6.10
N LEU A 100 -4.46 -15.18 4.91
CA LEU A 100 -4.63 -14.40 3.69
C LEU A 100 -5.84 -13.46 3.77
N GLY A 101 -6.98 -13.95 4.26
CA GLY A 101 -8.20 -13.14 4.46
C GLY A 101 -7.98 -11.99 5.43
N LYS A 102 -7.27 -12.23 6.54
CA LYS A 102 -6.89 -11.17 7.49
C LYS A 102 -5.98 -10.11 6.86
N ALA A 103 -5.02 -10.54 6.03
CA ALA A 103 -4.14 -9.61 5.32
C ALA A 103 -4.90 -8.74 4.33
N ILE A 104 -5.82 -9.33 3.55
CA ILE A 104 -6.65 -8.62 2.57
C ILE A 104 -7.60 -7.64 3.29
N ALA A 105 -8.31 -8.10 4.31
CA ALA A 105 -9.20 -7.25 5.10
C ALA A 105 -8.46 -6.06 5.75
N TYR A 106 -7.23 -6.28 6.24
CA TYR A 106 -6.39 -5.21 6.75
C TYR A 106 -6.08 -4.18 5.65
N CYS A 107 -5.69 -4.62 4.45
CA CYS A 107 -5.39 -3.73 3.34
C CYS A 107 -6.60 -2.88 2.95
N LEU A 108 -7.78 -3.49 2.85
CA LEU A 108 -9.04 -2.81 2.54
C LEU A 108 -9.41 -1.79 3.64
N ASN A 109 -9.25 -2.16 4.92
CA ASN A 109 -9.54 -1.26 6.03
C ASN A 109 -8.57 -0.07 6.13
N GLN A 110 -7.32 -0.21 5.68
CA GLN A 110 -6.39 0.92 5.56
C GLN A 110 -6.50 1.67 4.23
N TRP A 111 -7.31 1.18 3.28
CA TRP A 111 -7.36 1.73 1.93
C TRP A 111 -7.81 3.19 1.91
N ASP A 112 -8.77 3.55 2.74
CA ASP A 112 -9.25 4.93 2.85
C ASP A 112 -8.11 5.90 3.25
N LYS A 113 -7.26 5.48 4.18
CA LYS A 113 -6.07 6.25 4.60
C LYS A 113 -5.00 6.31 3.52
N ILE A 114 -4.86 5.26 2.70
CA ILE A 114 -3.93 5.27 1.56
C ILE A 114 -4.45 6.21 0.48
N ASN A 115 -5.76 6.17 0.20
CA ASN A 115 -6.40 6.98 -0.82
C ASN A 115 -6.42 8.47 -0.46
N SER A 116 -6.54 8.81 0.83
CA SER A 116 -6.49 10.20 1.29
C SER A 116 -5.15 10.88 0.95
N LEU A 117 -4.06 10.13 0.82
CA LEU A 117 -2.76 10.63 0.39
C LEU A 117 -2.74 11.13 -1.06
N PHE A 118 -3.65 10.62 -1.90
CA PHE A 118 -3.82 11.07 -3.28
C PHE A 118 -4.83 12.20 -3.39
N ARG A 119 -5.65 12.43 -2.34
CA ARG A 119 -6.63 13.53 -2.26
C ARG A 119 -6.04 14.84 -1.73
N GLY A 120 -4.99 14.75 -0.91
CA GLY A 120 -4.49 15.87 -0.09
C GLY A 120 -3.80 17.05 -0.79
N TRP A 121 -3.66 17.09 -2.12
CA TRP A 121 -3.10 18.27 -2.80
C TRP A 121 -4.17 19.21 -3.37
N ALA A 122 -5.45 18.82 -3.33
CA ALA A 122 -6.56 19.65 -3.80
C ALA A 122 -6.98 20.74 -2.80
N THR A 123 -6.61 20.63 -1.53
CA THR A 123 -6.79 21.69 -0.54
C THR A 123 -5.45 22.39 -0.34
N GLY A 124 -5.16 23.31 -1.24
CA GLY A 124 -4.21 24.38 -0.95
C GLY A 124 -4.72 25.14 0.27
N ASP A 125 -4.14 24.85 1.42
CA ASP A 125 -4.17 25.75 2.56
C ASP A 125 -3.31 26.96 2.18
N ARG A 126 -3.93 27.86 1.41
CA ARG A 126 -3.68 29.29 1.50
C ARG A 126 -4.60 29.79 2.60
N SER A 127 -4.05 30.05 3.76
CA SER A 127 -4.51 31.10 4.66
C SER A 127 -3.31 31.65 5.40
#